data_AF-A0A1C7NXM9-F1
#
_entry.id   AF-A0A1C7NXM9-F1
#
_cell.length_a   1.000
_cell.length_b   1.000
_cell.length_c   1.000
_cell.angle_alpha   90.00
_cell.angle_beta   90.00
_cell.angle_gamma   90.00
#
_symmetry.space_group_name_H-M   'P 1'
#
loop_
_entity.id
_entity.type
_entity.pdbx_description
1 polymer ?
#
loop_
_entity_poly.entity_id
_entity_poly.type
_entity_poly.pdbx_seq_one_letter_code
_entity_poly.pdbx_strand_id
1 'polypeptide(L)'
;MSHAQAMLPALPPPPEALKRYTFSRLLGRALLGVWLAASVGIFLFIVDSWSVEKFAKYGPSFLSGLRVTVTLVAISIVLGGILSLPIAYGRMTKNKVLSWIAYVYVYFFRGTPLITQLFLVYYGLGSFRPYLEAVGLWSFFKDAWFCALLTFTLNTAAYQAEILRGAIESVPRGQHEGAAALGLPKRIAFFKIILPQAMIVALRPYGNEIILMIKGSAIVAIVTVFDLMGETRRAFSRTYDFQMYLWAAVLYLIMVELLRNLWAWFETRLTRHLKR
;
A
#
# COMPACT_ATOMS: atom_id res chain seq x y z
N MET A 1 -67.36 -16.75 31.12
CA MET A 1 -66.93 -17.86 30.24
C MET A 1 -66.99 -17.37 28.79
N SER A 2 -65.84 -17.21 28.15
CA SER A 2 -65.73 -17.27 26.69
C SER A 2 -64.31 -17.75 26.39
N HIS A 3 -64.25 -19.00 25.95
CA HIS A 3 -63.03 -19.71 25.63
C HIS A 3 -62.44 -19.15 24.32
N ALA A 4 -61.20 -18.67 24.35
CA ALA A 4 -60.33 -18.70 23.18
C ALA A 4 -59.40 -19.91 23.34
N GLN A 5 -59.92 -21.10 23.06
CA GLN A 5 -59.25 -22.39 23.23
C GLN A 5 -58.40 -22.82 22.02
N ALA A 6 -58.15 -21.94 21.06
CA ALA A 6 -57.33 -22.28 19.89
C ALA A 6 -56.38 -21.12 19.58
N MET A 7 -55.08 -21.32 19.83
CA MET A 7 -54.06 -20.51 19.17
C MET A 7 -54.12 -20.86 17.68
N LEU A 8 -54.32 -19.85 16.83
CA LEU A 8 -54.29 -20.03 15.38
C LEU A 8 -52.94 -20.67 15.00
N PRO A 9 -52.91 -21.78 14.24
CA PRO A 9 -51.66 -22.38 13.80
C PRO A 9 -50.87 -21.37 12.98
N ALA A 10 -49.54 -21.36 13.16
CA ALA A 10 -48.66 -20.49 12.41
C ALA A 10 -48.91 -20.67 10.90
N LEU A 11 -49.38 -19.61 10.24
CA LEU A 11 -49.54 -19.60 8.79
C LEU A 11 -48.18 -19.92 8.15
N PRO A 12 -48.13 -20.82 7.16
CA PRO A 12 -46.90 -21.09 6.45
C PRO A 12 -46.36 -19.77 5.86
N PRO A 13 -45.03 -19.56 5.84
CA PRO A 13 -44.45 -18.36 5.25
C PRO A 13 -44.99 -18.22 3.82
N PRO A 14 -45.33 -16.99 3.39
CA PRO A 14 -45.85 -16.77 2.05
C PRO A 14 -44.87 -17.40 1.04
N PRO A 15 -45.38 -18.11 0.01
CA PRO A 15 -44.53 -18.81 -0.95
C PRO A 15 -43.50 -17.84 -1.50
N GLU A 16 -42.22 -18.27 -1.55
CA GLU A 16 -41.14 -17.43 -2.07
C GLU A 16 -41.56 -16.85 -3.42
N ALA A 17 -41.52 -15.52 -3.55
CA ALA A 17 -41.86 -14.87 -4.79
C ALA A 17 -41.03 -15.49 -5.93
N LEU A 18 -41.71 -16.01 -6.96
CA LEU A 18 -41.05 -16.64 -8.11
C LEU A 18 -39.97 -15.69 -8.62
N LYS A 19 -38.70 -16.11 -8.54
CA LYS A 19 -37.55 -15.30 -8.96
C LYS A 19 -37.67 -15.03 -10.46
N ARG A 20 -38.28 -13.92 -10.84
CA ARG A 20 -38.39 -13.51 -12.24
C ARG A 20 -36.97 -13.31 -12.78
N TYR A 21 -36.72 -13.88 -13.96
CA TYR A 21 -35.50 -13.67 -14.71
C TYR A 21 -35.54 -12.25 -15.27
N THR A 22 -34.99 -11.30 -14.51
CA THR A 22 -34.81 -9.92 -14.97
C THR A 22 -33.66 -9.88 -15.98
N PHE A 23 -33.78 -9.06 -17.04
CA PHE A 23 -32.73 -8.83 -18.03
C PHE A 23 -31.36 -8.49 -17.38
N SER A 24 -31.37 -7.74 -16.28
CA SER A 24 -30.16 -7.43 -15.50
C SER A 24 -29.45 -8.67 -14.91
N ARG A 25 -30.20 -9.71 -14.51
CA ARG A 25 -29.63 -10.98 -14.01
C ARG A 25 -29.07 -11.83 -15.13
N LEU A 26 -29.73 -11.82 -16.30
CA LEU A 26 -29.22 -12.51 -17.49
C LEU A 26 -27.93 -11.85 -17.98
N LEU A 27 -27.93 -10.52 -18.10
CA LEU A 27 -26.75 -9.73 -18.46
C LEU A 27 -25.63 -9.92 -17.44
N GLY A 28 -25.94 -9.92 -16.14
CA GLY A 28 -24.97 -10.18 -15.08
C GLY A 28 -24.33 -11.57 -15.21
N ARG A 29 -25.12 -12.62 -15.48
CA ARG A 29 -24.60 -13.98 -15.70
C ARG A 29 -23.80 -14.09 -17.00
N ALA A 30 -24.21 -13.40 -18.06
CA ALA A 30 -23.47 -13.37 -19.31
C ALA A 30 -22.10 -12.69 -19.13
N LEU A 31 -22.05 -11.54 -18.45
CA LEU A 31 -20.80 -10.86 -18.10
C LEU A 31 -19.89 -11.72 -17.23
N LEU A 32 -20.45 -12.40 -16.23
CA LEU A 32 -19.71 -13.37 -15.41
C LEU A 32 -19.18 -14.54 -16.25
N GLY A 33 -19.97 -15.03 -17.20
CA GLY A 33 -19.57 -16.08 -18.14
C GLY A 33 -18.41 -15.66 -19.03
N VAL A 34 -18.41 -14.43 -19.55
CA VAL A 34 -17.31 -13.85 -20.33
C VAL A 34 -16.03 -13.79 -19.49
N TRP A 35 -16.12 -13.30 -18.25
CA TRP A 35 -14.97 -13.26 -17.34
C TRP A 35 -14.44 -14.65 -16.99
N LEU A 36 -15.33 -15.63 -16.77
CA LEU A 36 -14.94 -17.00 -16.49
C LEU A 36 -14.23 -17.63 -17.70
N ALA A 37 -14.80 -17.47 -18.91
CA ALA A 37 -14.20 -17.98 -20.14
C ALA A 37 -12.84 -17.34 -20.42
N ALA A 38 -12.70 -16.02 -20.24
CA ALA A 38 -11.43 -15.33 -20.36
C ALA A 38 -10.40 -15.84 -19.34
N SER A 39 -10.82 -16.07 -18.09
CA SER A 39 -9.94 -16.59 -17.03
C SER A 39 -9.46 -18.02 -17.33
N VAL A 40 -10.36 -18.89 -17.81
CA VAL A 40 -10.01 -20.24 -18.24
C VAL A 40 -9.08 -20.21 -19.45
N GLY A 41 -9.35 -19.35 -20.44
CA GLY A 41 -8.49 -19.18 -21.61
C GLY A 41 -7.07 -18.73 -21.25
N ILE A 42 -6.95 -17.75 -20.35
CA ILE A 42 -5.64 -17.30 -19.82
C ILE A 42 -4.94 -18.44 -19.08
N PHE A 43 -5.66 -19.19 -18.24
CA PHE A 43 -5.08 -20.31 -17.50
C PHE A 43 -4.53 -21.39 -18.43
N LEU A 44 -5.31 -21.81 -19.44
CA LEU A 44 -4.87 -22.80 -20.42
C LEU A 44 -3.66 -22.30 -21.22
N PHE A 45 -3.65 -21.03 -21.64
CA PHE A 45 -2.52 -20.41 -22.32
C PHE A 45 -1.24 -20.41 -21.47
N ILE A 46 -1.36 -20.14 -20.16
CA ILE A 46 -0.24 -20.18 -19.22
C ILE A 46 0.36 -21.58 -19.12
N VAL A 47 -0.50 -22.59 -18.98
CA VAL A 47 -0.09 -24.00 -18.84
C VAL A 47 0.61 -24.49 -20.11
N ASP A 48 0.03 -24.20 -21.27
CA ASP A 48 0.56 -24.63 -22.57
C ASP A 48 1.91 -23.98 -22.88
N SER A 49 2.05 -22.69 -22.58
CA SER A 49 3.29 -21.97 -22.86
C SER A 49 4.42 -22.35 -21.89
N TRP A 50 4.14 -22.96 -20.73
CA TRP A 50 5.08 -23.10 -19.61
C TRP A 50 6.37 -23.83 -20.00
N SER A 51 7.51 -23.12 -19.94
CA SER A 51 8.82 -23.67 -20.31
C SER A 51 9.81 -23.60 -19.14
N VAL A 52 10.26 -24.78 -18.69
CA VAL A 52 11.18 -24.94 -17.55
C VAL A 52 12.56 -24.35 -17.85
N GLU A 53 13.01 -24.43 -19.11
CA GLU A 53 14.32 -23.91 -19.54
C GLU A 53 14.43 -22.39 -19.42
N LYS A 54 13.35 -21.66 -19.79
CA LYS A 54 13.31 -20.21 -19.63
C LYS A 54 13.33 -19.82 -18.14
N PHE A 55 12.74 -20.65 -17.28
CA PHE A 55 12.67 -20.39 -15.84
C PHE A 55 14.05 -20.54 -15.21
N ALA A 56 14.77 -21.61 -15.56
CA ALA A 56 16.14 -21.80 -15.13
C ALA A 56 17.06 -20.66 -15.60
N LYS A 57 16.86 -20.15 -16.82
CA LYS A 57 17.70 -19.09 -17.39
C LYS A 57 17.47 -17.72 -16.76
N TYR A 58 16.21 -17.31 -16.56
CA TYR A 58 15.88 -15.97 -16.09
C TYR A 58 15.61 -15.90 -14.58
N GLY A 59 15.34 -17.03 -13.91
CA GLY A 59 15.05 -17.11 -12.47
C GLY A 59 16.06 -16.36 -11.58
N PRO A 60 17.38 -16.50 -11.79
CA PRO A 60 18.37 -15.73 -11.03
C PRO A 60 18.23 -14.21 -11.17
N SER A 61 17.92 -13.72 -12.39
CA SER A 61 17.66 -12.30 -12.64
C SER A 61 16.40 -11.82 -11.93
N PHE A 62 15.31 -12.60 -11.97
CA PHE A 62 14.09 -12.28 -11.22
C PHE A 62 14.35 -12.21 -9.70
N LEU A 63 15.16 -13.12 -9.15
CA LEU A 63 15.53 -13.09 -7.73
C LEU A 63 16.38 -11.86 -7.37
N SER A 64 17.31 -11.48 -8.25
CA SER A 64 18.09 -10.24 -8.10
C SER A 64 17.17 -9.01 -8.12
N GLY A 65 16.27 -8.91 -9.10
CA GLY A 65 15.29 -7.83 -9.19
C GLY A 65 14.37 -7.77 -7.98
N LEU A 66 13.92 -8.92 -7.47
CA LEU A 66 13.13 -9.02 -6.24
C LEU A 66 13.89 -8.47 -5.04
N ARG A 67 15.19 -8.80 -4.90
CA ARG A 67 16.04 -8.24 -3.85
C ARG A 67 16.10 -6.72 -3.93
N VAL A 68 16.29 -6.16 -5.13
CA VAL A 68 16.32 -4.70 -5.36
C VAL A 68 14.99 -4.05 -5.01
N THR A 69 13.86 -4.67 -5.39
CA THR A 69 12.51 -4.19 -5.04
C THR A 69 12.33 -4.15 -3.52
N VAL A 70 12.66 -5.25 -2.82
CA VAL A 70 12.48 -5.34 -1.37
C VAL A 70 13.40 -4.38 -0.64
N THR A 71 14.67 -4.25 -1.04
CA THR A 71 15.61 -3.32 -0.38
C THR A 71 15.20 -1.87 -0.58
N LEU A 72 14.82 -1.49 -1.80
CA LEU A 72 14.35 -0.13 -2.10
C LEU A 72 13.14 0.23 -1.23
N VAL A 73 12.11 -0.61 -1.25
CA VAL A 73 10.87 -0.36 -0.49
C VAL A 73 11.13 -0.36 1.02
N ALA A 74 11.91 -1.32 1.53
CA ALA A 74 12.22 -1.39 2.96
C ALA A 74 12.93 -0.13 3.46
N ILE A 75 13.96 0.34 2.72
CA ILE A 75 14.70 1.56 3.10
C ILE A 75 13.79 2.79 2.97
N SER A 76 13.00 2.91 1.89
CA SER A 76 12.06 4.03 1.72
C SER A 76 11.01 4.10 2.82
N ILE A 77 10.45 2.96 3.24
CA ILE A 77 9.47 2.91 4.32
C ILE A 77 10.09 3.36 5.65
N VAL A 78 11.30 2.90 5.96
CA VAL A 78 12.00 3.25 7.21
C VAL A 78 12.35 4.74 7.24
N LEU A 79 13.01 5.24 6.19
CA LEU A 79 13.36 6.66 6.08
C LEU A 79 12.11 7.54 6.05
N GLY A 80 11.07 7.10 5.33
CA GLY A 80 9.80 7.80 5.27
C GLY A 80 9.09 7.83 6.61
N GLY A 81 9.17 6.75 7.38
CA GLY A 81 8.67 6.69 8.76
C GLY A 81 9.38 7.68 9.68
N ILE A 82 10.71 7.76 9.61
CA ILE A 82 11.50 8.75 10.36
C ILE A 82 11.09 10.17 9.97
N LEU A 83 10.97 10.45 8.68
CA LEU A 83 10.58 11.77 8.16
C LEU A 83 9.11 12.10 8.47
N SER A 84 8.24 11.11 8.57
CA SER A 84 6.82 11.29 8.87
C SER A 84 6.55 11.84 10.26
N LEU A 85 7.42 11.57 11.24
CA LEU A 85 7.28 12.04 12.63
C LEU A 85 7.24 13.58 12.73
N PRO A 86 8.25 14.33 12.23
CA PRO A 86 8.21 15.79 12.26
C PRO A 86 7.09 16.35 11.37
N ILE A 87 6.74 15.71 10.25
CA ILE A 87 5.64 16.16 9.38
C ILE A 87 4.30 16.03 10.10
N ALA A 88 4.02 14.88 10.72
CA ALA A 88 2.80 14.65 11.49
C ALA A 88 2.68 15.63 12.65
N TYR A 89 3.79 15.86 13.38
CA TYR A 89 3.84 16.90 14.42
C TYR A 89 3.53 18.28 13.85
N GLY A 90 4.13 18.64 12.71
CA GLY A 90 3.87 19.89 12.01
C GLY A 90 2.39 20.06 11.67
N ARG A 91 1.73 19.01 11.15
CA ARG A 91 0.30 19.03 10.83
C ARG A 91 -0.60 19.25 12.04
N MET A 92 -0.19 18.80 13.22
CA MET A 92 -0.97 18.86 14.46
C MET A 92 -0.69 20.10 15.32
N THR A 93 0.38 20.85 15.03
CA THR A 93 0.77 21.99 15.85
C THR A 93 -0.18 23.18 15.69
N LYS A 94 -0.26 24.01 16.74
CA LYS A 94 -1.00 25.28 16.70
C LYS A 94 -0.25 26.38 15.94
N ASN A 95 1.06 26.22 15.69
CA ASN A 95 1.84 27.19 14.92
C ASN A 95 1.40 27.12 13.44
N LYS A 96 0.76 28.19 12.97
CA LYS A 96 0.21 28.29 11.62
C LYS A 96 1.26 28.11 10.52
N VAL A 97 2.48 28.61 10.73
CA VAL A 97 3.55 28.51 9.72
C VAL A 97 3.98 27.07 9.54
N LEU A 98 4.31 26.38 10.64
CA LEU A 98 4.75 25.00 10.59
C LEU A 98 3.64 24.05 10.10
N SER A 99 2.39 24.30 10.52
CA SER A 99 1.22 23.56 10.05
C SER A 99 0.98 23.73 8.55
N TRP A 100 1.15 24.96 8.04
CA TRP A 100 1.01 25.25 6.62
C TRP A 100 2.11 24.60 5.78
N ILE A 101 3.38 24.67 6.19
CA ILE A 101 4.49 23.99 5.49
C ILE A 101 4.24 22.49 5.41
N ALA A 102 3.88 21.86 6.54
CA ALA A 102 3.58 20.43 6.57
C ALA A 102 2.33 20.09 5.73
N TYR A 103 1.31 20.95 5.73
CA TYR A 103 0.12 20.80 4.89
C TYR A 103 0.48 20.82 3.40
N VAL A 104 1.25 21.81 2.95
CA VAL A 104 1.65 21.94 1.53
C VAL A 104 2.47 20.72 1.09
N TYR A 105 3.42 20.27 1.92
CA TYR A 105 4.18 19.05 1.66
C TYR A 105 3.26 17.84 1.47
N VAL A 106 2.39 17.57 2.45
CA VAL A 106 1.47 16.43 2.41
C VAL A 106 0.52 16.52 1.20
N TYR A 107 -0.01 17.71 0.95
CA TYR A 107 -0.90 17.99 -0.18
C TYR A 107 -0.21 17.70 -1.52
N PHE A 108 1.03 18.17 -1.70
CA PHE A 108 1.79 17.93 -2.92
C PHE A 108 2.08 16.44 -3.13
N PHE A 109 2.66 15.76 -2.13
CA PHE A 109 3.10 14.37 -2.30
C PHE A 109 1.95 13.36 -2.38
N ARG A 110 0.82 13.63 -1.71
CA ARG A 110 -0.39 12.78 -1.83
C ARG A 110 -1.28 13.17 -3.01
N GLY A 111 -1.19 14.41 -3.48
CA GLY A 111 -1.97 14.92 -4.61
C GLY A 111 -1.36 14.68 -5.98
N THR A 112 -0.09 14.27 -6.06
CA THR A 112 0.62 14.04 -7.32
C THR A 112 0.96 12.55 -7.52
N PRO A 113 0.91 12.03 -8.75
CA PRO A 113 1.29 10.64 -9.04
C PRO A 113 2.75 10.35 -8.69
N LEU A 114 3.02 9.20 -8.08
CA LEU A 114 4.38 8.77 -7.70
C LEU A 114 5.34 8.71 -8.90
N ILE A 115 4.86 8.27 -10.07
CA ILE A 115 5.65 8.27 -11.31
C ILE A 115 6.07 9.68 -11.74
N THR A 116 5.18 10.66 -11.60
CA THR A 116 5.50 12.06 -11.93
C THR A 116 6.56 12.59 -10.98
N GLN A 117 6.45 12.29 -9.68
CA GLN A 117 7.47 12.66 -8.69
C GLN A 117 8.83 12.02 -9.02
N LEU A 118 8.83 10.77 -9.46
CA LEU A 118 10.05 10.06 -9.86
C LEU A 118 10.71 10.72 -11.07
N PHE A 119 9.92 11.11 -12.07
CA PHE A 119 10.44 11.83 -13.24
C PHE A 119 10.94 13.23 -12.90
N LEU A 120 10.26 13.96 -12.01
CA LEU A 120 10.73 15.26 -11.55
C LEU A 120 12.08 15.17 -10.84
N VAL A 121 12.28 14.13 -10.01
CA VAL A 121 13.55 13.92 -9.31
C VAL A 121 14.63 13.42 -10.28
N TYR A 122 14.34 12.41 -11.10
CA TYR A 122 15.34 11.80 -11.97
C TYR A 122 15.70 12.68 -13.19
N TYR A 123 14.70 13.09 -13.97
CA TYR A 123 14.92 13.91 -15.17
C TYR A 123 14.94 15.41 -14.86
N GLY A 124 14.03 15.87 -13.99
CA GLY A 124 13.91 17.30 -13.67
C GLY A 124 15.16 17.85 -12.96
N LEU A 125 15.65 17.18 -11.91
CA LEU A 125 16.90 17.59 -11.25
C LEU A 125 18.14 17.35 -12.12
N GLY A 126 18.08 16.37 -13.03
CA GLY A 126 19.11 16.14 -14.05
C GLY A 126 19.40 17.39 -14.89
N SER A 127 18.38 18.21 -15.19
CA SER A 127 18.54 19.49 -15.91
C SER A 127 19.35 20.53 -15.14
N PHE A 128 19.44 20.42 -13.81
CA PHE A 128 20.22 21.32 -12.94
C PHE A 128 21.62 20.78 -12.64
N ARG A 129 22.11 19.81 -13.43
CA ARG A 129 23.42 19.17 -13.27
C ARG A 129 24.57 20.14 -12.94
N PRO A 130 24.78 21.28 -13.64
CA PRO A 130 25.91 22.17 -13.33
C PRO A 130 25.89 22.69 -11.89
N TYR A 131 24.71 22.99 -11.35
CA TYR A 131 24.54 23.45 -9.97
C TYR A 131 24.74 22.31 -8.97
N LEU A 132 24.24 21.11 -9.27
CA LEU A 132 24.41 19.93 -8.41
C LEU A 132 25.86 19.45 -8.37
N GLU A 133 26.61 19.58 -9.48
CA GLU A 133 28.05 19.30 -9.52
C GLU A 133 28.84 20.30 -8.68
N ALA A 134 28.51 21.60 -8.75
CA ALA A 134 29.16 22.63 -7.95
C ALA A 134 29.00 22.41 -6.43
N VAL A 135 27.86 21.85 -5.99
CA VAL A 135 27.57 21.53 -4.58
C VAL A 135 28.03 20.10 -4.21
N GLY A 136 28.60 19.33 -5.14
CA GLY A 136 29.06 17.96 -4.90
C GLY A 136 27.95 16.91 -4.74
N LEU A 137 26.70 17.26 -5.04
CA LEU A 137 25.53 16.37 -4.91
C LEU A 137 25.27 15.52 -6.14
N TRP A 138 25.93 15.80 -7.26
CA TRP A 138 25.70 15.09 -8.52
C TRP A 138 25.93 13.58 -8.44
N SER A 139 26.86 13.12 -7.58
CA SER A 139 27.09 11.68 -7.36
C SER A 139 25.82 10.94 -6.91
N PHE A 140 24.99 11.61 -6.09
CA PHE A 140 23.71 11.07 -5.63
C PHE A 140 22.65 11.08 -6.73
N PHE A 141 22.48 12.20 -7.44
CA PHE A 141 21.41 12.37 -8.44
C PHE A 141 21.71 11.68 -9.79
N LYS A 142 22.96 11.29 -10.04
CA LYS A 142 23.34 10.52 -11.24
C LYS A 142 22.81 9.08 -11.19
N ASP A 143 22.69 8.49 -10.01
CA ASP A 143 22.22 7.11 -9.84
C ASP A 143 20.69 7.08 -9.76
N ALA A 144 20.07 6.31 -10.65
CA ALA A 144 18.62 6.15 -10.67
C ALA A 144 18.07 5.50 -9.39
N TRP A 145 18.84 4.62 -8.75
CA TRP A 145 18.42 3.97 -7.51
C TRP A 145 18.31 4.97 -6.36
N PHE A 146 19.26 5.90 -6.22
CA PHE A 146 19.19 6.97 -5.21
C PHE A 146 18.06 7.97 -5.48
N CYS A 147 17.83 8.32 -6.75
CA CYS A 147 16.68 9.13 -7.15
C CYS A 147 15.35 8.45 -6.79
N ALA A 148 15.20 7.16 -7.12
CA ALA A 148 14.03 6.38 -6.73
C ALA A 148 13.87 6.31 -5.21
N LEU A 149 14.95 6.04 -4.47
CA LEU A 149 14.94 5.99 -3.02
C LEU A 149 14.44 7.30 -2.41
N LEU A 150 14.96 8.44 -2.88
CA LEU A 150 14.54 9.77 -2.41
C LEU A 150 13.06 10.03 -2.71
N THR A 151 12.62 9.80 -3.95
CA THR A 151 11.22 10.00 -4.33
C THR A 151 10.28 9.16 -3.48
N PHE A 152 10.57 7.86 -3.34
CA PHE A 152 9.72 6.93 -2.59
C PHE A 152 9.71 7.29 -1.10
N THR A 153 10.85 7.68 -0.54
CA THR A 153 10.96 8.15 0.84
C THR A 153 10.08 9.36 1.10
N LEU A 154 10.14 10.37 0.23
CA LEU A 154 9.33 11.59 0.36
C LEU A 154 7.84 11.30 0.16
N ASN A 155 7.50 10.44 -0.80
CA ASN A 155 6.12 10.06 -1.04
C ASN A 155 5.53 9.34 0.17
N THR A 156 6.16 8.24 0.61
CA THR A 156 5.64 7.45 1.74
C THR A 156 5.68 8.24 3.04
N ALA A 157 6.64 9.15 3.26
CA ALA A 157 6.62 10.04 4.42
C ALA A 157 5.34 10.87 4.52
N ALA A 158 4.81 11.36 3.40
CA ALA A 158 3.55 12.10 3.38
C ALA A 158 2.33 11.22 3.72
N TYR A 159 2.28 10.00 3.20
CA TYR A 159 1.22 9.04 3.52
C TYR A 159 1.28 8.58 4.98
N GLN A 160 2.48 8.22 5.45
CA GLN A 160 2.74 7.80 6.83
C GLN A 160 2.44 8.93 7.83
N ALA A 161 2.74 10.19 7.49
CA ALA A 161 2.44 11.33 8.38
C ALA A 161 0.93 11.52 8.57
N GLU A 162 0.14 11.33 7.51
CA GLU A 162 -1.32 11.42 7.59
C GLU A 162 -1.94 10.19 8.25
N ILE A 163 -1.36 9.00 8.08
CA ILE A 163 -1.73 7.80 8.85
C ILE A 163 -1.53 8.08 10.34
N LEU A 164 -0.35 8.57 10.74
CA LEU A 164 -0.02 8.86 12.13
C LEU A 164 -0.93 9.96 12.71
N ARG A 165 -1.13 11.05 11.98
CA ARG A 165 -2.05 12.13 12.36
C ARG A 165 -3.46 11.60 12.58
N GLY A 166 -4.01 10.88 11.60
CA GLY A 166 -5.35 10.31 11.65
C GLY A 166 -5.51 9.32 12.79
N ALA A 167 -4.48 8.50 13.06
CA ALA A 167 -4.49 7.56 14.17
C ALA A 167 -4.49 8.27 15.54
N ILE A 168 -3.72 9.34 15.71
CA ILE A 168 -3.71 10.12 16.95
C ILE A 168 -5.06 10.83 17.16
N GLU A 169 -5.62 11.44 16.11
CA GLU A 169 -6.93 12.11 16.17
C GLU A 169 -8.09 11.14 16.42
N SER A 170 -7.94 9.86 16.07
CA SER A 170 -8.95 8.83 16.31
C SER A 170 -9.07 8.39 17.78
N VAL A 171 -8.09 8.72 18.62
CA VAL A 171 -8.11 8.35 20.04
C VAL A 171 -9.26 9.10 20.75
N PRO A 172 -10.15 8.40 21.49
CA PRO A 172 -11.30 9.04 22.12
C PRO A 172 -10.91 10.22 23.03
N ARG A 173 -11.69 11.32 22.95
CA ARG A 173 -11.46 12.51 23.77
C ARG A 173 -11.44 12.21 25.27
N GLY A 174 -12.22 11.22 25.72
CA GLY A 174 -12.22 10.77 27.12
C GLY A 174 -10.85 10.33 27.65
N GLN A 175 -9.94 9.83 26.78
CA GLN A 175 -8.56 9.52 27.19
C GLN A 175 -7.76 10.79 27.50
N HIS A 176 -8.01 11.87 26.75
CA HIS A 176 -7.35 13.15 26.94
C HIS A 176 -7.91 13.86 28.18
N GLU A 177 -9.23 13.84 28.34
CA GLU A 177 -9.95 14.42 29.48
C GLU A 177 -9.62 13.67 30.78
N GLY A 178 -9.59 12.33 30.76
CA GLY A 178 -9.21 11.52 31.91
C GLY A 178 -7.76 11.75 32.36
N ALA A 179 -6.82 11.86 31.41
CA ALA A 179 -5.45 12.21 31.73
C ALA A 179 -5.33 13.61 32.35
N ALA A 180 -6.11 14.58 31.85
CA ALA A 180 -6.15 15.93 32.39
C ALA A 180 -6.79 15.96 33.80
N ALA A 181 -7.84 15.17 34.05
CA ALA A 181 -8.48 15.06 35.37
C ALA A 181 -7.53 14.47 36.43
N LEU A 182 -6.62 13.59 36.02
CA LEU A 182 -5.55 13.06 36.87
C LEU A 182 -4.34 14.01 37.02
N GLY A 183 -4.41 15.23 36.46
CA GLY A 183 -3.32 16.20 36.53
C GLY A 183 -2.06 15.82 35.75
N LEU A 184 -2.15 14.86 34.81
CA LEU A 184 -0.98 14.40 34.05
C LEU A 184 -0.53 15.50 33.07
N PRO A 185 0.77 15.80 33.01
CA PRO A 185 1.27 16.77 32.04
C PRO A 185 1.09 16.23 30.61
N LYS A 186 0.74 17.12 29.67
CA LYS A 186 0.40 16.76 28.28
C LYS A 186 1.42 15.84 27.60
N ARG A 187 2.70 16.03 27.86
CA ARG A 187 3.77 15.18 27.32
C ARG A 187 3.67 13.74 27.83
N ILE A 188 3.44 13.56 29.14
CA ILE A 188 3.29 12.23 29.73
C ILE A 188 1.99 11.58 29.24
N ALA A 189 0.88 12.33 29.23
CA ALA A 189 -0.39 11.85 28.70
C ALA A 189 -0.25 11.40 27.23
N PHE A 190 0.45 12.18 26.41
CA PHE A 190 0.70 11.84 25.02
C PHE A 190 1.52 10.54 24.88
N PHE A 191 2.73 10.48 25.46
CA PHE A 191 3.63 9.34 25.24
C PHE A 191 3.16 8.06 25.93
N LYS A 192 2.47 8.14 27.07
CA LYS A 192 2.07 6.96 27.85
C LYS A 192 0.65 6.49 27.60
N ILE A 193 -0.26 7.35 27.14
CA ILE A 193 -1.68 7.02 26.99
C ILE A 193 -2.10 7.09 25.52
N ILE A 194 -1.91 8.25 24.89
CA ILE A 194 -2.47 8.53 23.56
C ILE A 194 -1.66 7.83 22.47
N LEU A 195 -0.34 7.99 22.46
CA LEU A 195 0.54 7.48 21.42
C LEU A 195 0.49 5.94 21.31
N PRO A 196 0.55 5.15 22.41
CA PRO A 196 0.43 3.69 22.29
C PRO A 196 -0.90 3.24 21.69
N GLN A 197 -2.02 3.89 22.03
CA GLN A 197 -3.33 3.60 21.46
C GLN A 197 -3.38 3.97 19.97
N ALA A 198 -2.86 5.15 19.62
CA ALA A 198 -2.77 5.60 18.22
C ALA A 198 -1.93 4.63 17.37
N MET A 199 -0.79 4.15 17.88
CA MET A 199 0.06 3.21 17.13
C MET A 199 -0.64 1.87 16.84
N ILE A 200 -1.52 1.41 17.72
CA ILE A 200 -2.34 0.21 17.46
C ILE A 200 -3.32 0.47 16.32
N VAL A 201 -3.97 1.65 16.29
CA VAL A 201 -4.89 2.03 15.22
C VAL A 201 -4.15 2.22 13.88
N ALA A 202 -2.94 2.79 13.92
CA ALA A 202 -2.12 3.05 12.74
C ALA A 202 -1.60 1.78 12.05
N LEU A 203 -1.58 0.64 12.77
CA LEU A 203 -0.97 -0.59 12.28
C LEU A 203 -1.60 -1.10 10.97
N ARG A 204 -2.92 -1.13 10.85
CA ARG A 204 -3.58 -1.60 9.62
C ARG A 204 -3.32 -0.67 8.42
N PRO A 205 -3.50 0.66 8.53
CA PRO A 205 -3.11 1.59 7.47
C PRO A 205 -1.62 1.50 7.07
N TYR A 206 -0.70 1.30 8.02
CA TYR A 206 0.71 1.10 7.70
C TYR A 206 0.95 -0.15 6.85
N GLY A 207 0.28 -1.27 7.17
CA GLY A 207 0.38 -2.49 6.35
C GLY A 207 -0.10 -2.26 4.92
N ASN A 208 -1.21 -1.53 4.75
CA ASN A 208 -1.71 -1.16 3.43
C ASN A 208 -0.71 -0.29 2.66
N GLU A 209 -0.10 0.69 3.32
CA GLU A 209 0.91 1.57 2.72
C GLU A 209 2.13 0.76 2.22
N ILE A 210 2.65 -0.19 3.01
CA ILE A 210 3.78 -1.03 2.60
C ILE A 210 3.40 -1.89 1.39
N ILE A 211 2.19 -2.48 1.38
CA ILE A 211 1.70 -3.27 0.24
C ILE A 211 1.59 -2.39 -1.01
N LEU A 212 1.08 -1.16 -0.87
CA LEU A 212 0.99 -0.21 -1.98
C LEU A 212 2.38 0.20 -2.48
N MET A 213 3.35 0.40 -1.60
CA MET A 213 4.73 0.71 -1.98
C MET A 213 5.42 -0.44 -2.73
N ILE A 214 5.20 -1.70 -2.34
CA ILE A 214 5.72 -2.85 -3.10
C ILE A 214 5.15 -2.90 -4.51
N LYS A 215 3.84 -2.68 -4.67
CA LYS A 215 3.21 -2.66 -6.01
C LYS A 215 3.66 -1.45 -6.81
N GLY A 216 3.74 -0.28 -6.15
CA GLY A 216 4.16 0.98 -6.74
C GLY A 216 5.63 0.99 -7.15
N SER A 217 6.49 0.17 -6.54
CA SER A 217 7.91 0.09 -6.89
C SER A 217 8.13 -0.28 -8.34
N ALA A 218 7.23 -1.01 -8.98
CA ALA A 218 7.35 -1.45 -10.38
C ALA A 218 7.58 -0.29 -11.37
N ILE A 219 7.20 0.95 -11.01
CA ILE A 219 7.43 2.12 -11.86
C ILE A 219 8.93 2.46 -12.03
N VAL A 220 9.80 2.00 -11.11
CA VAL A 220 11.24 2.32 -11.18
C VAL A 220 11.93 1.64 -12.36
N ALA A 221 11.33 0.57 -12.90
CA ALA A 221 11.72 -0.07 -14.15
C ALA A 221 11.75 0.88 -15.35
N ILE A 222 11.09 2.05 -15.25
CA ILE A 222 11.07 3.07 -16.31
C ILE A 222 12.31 3.97 -16.26
N VAL A 223 12.90 4.16 -15.07
CA VAL A 223 14.10 4.98 -14.85
C VAL A 223 15.36 4.12 -14.71
N THR A 224 15.50 3.10 -15.57
CA THR A 224 16.69 2.22 -15.67
C THR A 224 17.10 1.45 -14.41
N VAL A 225 16.25 1.39 -13.38
CA VAL A 225 16.46 0.54 -12.21
C VAL A 225 16.02 -0.89 -12.55
N PHE A 226 16.94 -1.85 -12.39
CA PHE A 226 16.68 -3.28 -12.58
C PHE A 226 16.06 -3.90 -11.33
N ASP A 227 14.84 -3.45 -10.99
CA ASP A 227 13.99 -4.10 -10.00
C ASP A 227 13.30 -5.34 -10.61
N LEU A 228 12.35 -5.96 -9.89
CA LEU A 228 11.61 -7.12 -10.40
C LEU A 228 10.97 -6.83 -11.77
N MET A 229 10.33 -5.67 -11.93
CA MET A 229 9.73 -5.28 -13.21
C MET A 229 10.78 -4.87 -14.26
N GLY A 230 11.90 -4.28 -13.84
CA GLY A 230 13.03 -3.95 -14.70
C GLY A 230 13.68 -5.18 -15.33
N GLU A 231 13.94 -6.22 -14.53
CA GLU A 231 14.45 -7.51 -15.03
C GLU A 231 13.41 -8.23 -15.91
N THR A 232 12.13 -8.11 -15.57
CA THR A 232 11.03 -8.62 -16.42
C THR A 232 11.05 -7.99 -17.80
N ARG A 233 11.12 -6.65 -17.87
CA ARG A 233 11.15 -5.89 -19.13
C ARG A 233 12.41 -6.21 -19.95
N ARG A 234 13.54 -6.46 -19.28
CA ARG A 234 14.80 -6.88 -19.90
C ARG A 234 14.73 -8.30 -20.46
N ALA A 235 14.08 -9.22 -19.76
CA ALA A 235 13.86 -10.58 -20.24
C ALA A 235 12.90 -10.58 -21.44
N PHE A 236 11.82 -9.79 -21.36
CA PHE A 236 10.85 -9.62 -22.43
C PHE A 236 11.49 -9.03 -23.69
N SER A 237 12.33 -8.00 -23.60
CA SER A 237 12.95 -7.40 -24.79
C SER A 237 13.90 -8.34 -25.55
N ARG A 238 14.35 -9.42 -24.91
CA ARG A 238 15.21 -10.45 -25.52
C ARG A 238 14.44 -11.63 -26.10
N THR A 239 13.26 -11.93 -25.54
CA THR A 239 12.47 -13.13 -25.87
C THR A 239 11.19 -12.82 -26.63
N TYR A 240 10.69 -11.59 -26.52
CA TYR A 240 9.36 -11.14 -26.96
C TYR A 240 8.23 -12.01 -26.41
N ASP A 241 8.46 -12.64 -25.26
CA ASP A 241 7.57 -13.63 -24.68
C ASP A 241 6.80 -13.07 -23.48
N PHE A 242 5.47 -13.02 -23.61
CA PHE A 242 4.57 -12.54 -22.56
C PHE A 242 4.67 -13.34 -21.25
N GLN A 243 5.17 -14.58 -21.29
CA GLN A 243 5.40 -15.38 -20.09
C GLN A 243 6.27 -14.70 -19.04
N MET A 244 7.20 -13.83 -19.46
CA MET A 244 8.05 -13.08 -18.52
C MET A 244 7.20 -12.20 -17.59
N TYR A 245 6.15 -11.56 -18.11
CA TYR A 245 5.23 -10.74 -17.31
C TYR A 245 4.32 -11.59 -16.42
N LEU A 246 3.93 -12.79 -16.88
CA LEU A 246 3.16 -13.72 -16.05
C LEU A 246 3.95 -14.16 -14.82
N TRP A 247 5.23 -14.49 -14.98
CA TRP A 247 6.09 -14.83 -13.84
C TRP A 247 6.30 -13.67 -12.89
N ALA A 248 6.51 -12.47 -13.42
CA ALA A 248 6.58 -11.27 -12.60
C ALA A 248 5.29 -11.06 -11.79
N ALA A 249 4.12 -11.22 -12.42
CA ALA A 249 2.83 -11.08 -11.76
C ALA A 249 2.64 -12.11 -10.63
N VAL A 250 3.02 -13.37 -10.86
CA VAL A 250 2.99 -14.42 -9.82
C VAL A 250 3.95 -14.08 -8.68
N LEU A 251 5.17 -13.62 -8.97
CA LEU A 251 6.15 -13.22 -7.96
C LEU A 251 5.68 -12.01 -7.14
N TYR A 252 5.10 -10.99 -7.77
CA TYR A 252 4.47 -9.86 -7.06
C TYR A 252 3.30 -10.32 -6.19
N LEU A 253 2.46 -11.24 -6.68
CA LEU A 253 1.34 -11.78 -5.91
C LEU A 253 1.85 -12.53 -4.68
N ILE A 254 2.81 -13.45 -4.85
CA ILE A 254 3.44 -14.18 -3.74
C ILE A 254 4.06 -13.21 -2.73
N MET A 255 4.82 -12.21 -3.19
CA MET A 255 5.43 -11.21 -2.31
C MET A 255 4.40 -10.42 -1.51
N VAL A 256 3.32 -9.95 -2.15
CA VAL A 256 2.23 -9.22 -1.48
C VAL A 256 1.45 -10.13 -0.52
N GLU A 257 1.22 -11.38 -0.90
CA GLU A 257 0.54 -12.38 -0.07
C GLU A 257 1.34 -12.68 1.20
N LEU A 258 2.63 -12.95 1.05
CA LEU A 258 3.55 -13.17 2.16
C LEU A 258 3.57 -11.97 3.09
N LEU A 259 3.74 -10.76 2.54
CA LEU A 259 3.76 -9.54 3.35
C LEU A 259 2.42 -9.34 4.08
N ARG A 260 1.28 -9.52 3.40
CA ARG A 260 -0.05 -9.37 4.00
C ARG A 260 -0.26 -10.34 5.16
N ASN A 261 0.13 -11.61 4.97
CA ASN A 261 -0.03 -12.65 6.00
C ASN A 261 0.92 -12.40 7.18
N LEU A 262 2.16 -11.98 6.93
CA LEU A 262 3.09 -11.56 7.97
C LEU A 262 2.53 -10.36 8.75
N TRP A 263 2.01 -9.35 8.06
CA TRP A 263 1.42 -8.17 8.71
C TRP A 263 0.19 -8.51 9.54
N ALA A 264 -0.71 -9.37 9.03
CA ALA A 264 -1.88 -9.84 9.76
C ALA A 264 -1.49 -10.65 11.01
N TRP A 265 -0.42 -11.45 10.92
CA TRP A 265 0.13 -12.14 12.09
C TRP A 265 0.69 -11.16 13.13
N PHE A 266 1.42 -10.12 12.71
CA PHE A 266 1.87 -9.05 13.61
C PHE A 266 0.69 -8.30 14.25
N GLU A 267 -0.33 -7.93 13.45
CA GLU A 267 -1.53 -7.25 13.91
C GLU A 267 -2.28 -8.07 14.97
N THR A 268 -2.53 -9.35 14.70
CA THR A 268 -3.22 -10.24 15.65
C THR A 268 -2.43 -10.44 16.94
N ARG A 269 -1.10 -10.53 16.87
CA ARG A 269 -0.25 -10.66 18.06
C ARG A 269 -0.25 -9.41 18.94
N LEU A 270 -0.22 -8.23 18.33
CA LEU A 270 -0.27 -6.94 19.03
C LEU A 270 -1.66 -6.66 19.62
N THR A 271 -2.72 -6.98 18.88
CA THR A 271 -4.12 -6.69 19.27
C THR A 271 -4.79 -7.78 20.11
N ARG A 272 -4.05 -8.83 20.51
CA ARG A 272 -4.59 -9.95 21.31
C ARG A 272 -5.35 -9.52 22.57
N HIS A 273 -4.97 -8.38 23.16
CA HIS A 273 -5.60 -7.86 24.37
C HIS A 273 -6.93 -7.13 24.12
N LEU A 274 -7.28 -6.85 22.85
CA LEU A 274 -8.52 -6.15 22.46
C LEU A 274 -9.65 -7.12 22.10
N LYS A 275 -9.34 -8.37 21.74
CA LYS A 275 -10.35 -9.40 21.49
C LYS A 275 -10.77 -10.00 22.84
N ARG A 276 -11.86 -9.48 23.41
CA ARG A 276 -12.63 -10.12 24.48
C ARG A 276 -13.88 -10.76 23.90
#